data_AF-A0AAV5XIB7-F1
#
_entry.id   AF-A0AAV5XIB7-F1
#
_cell.length_a   1.000
_cell.length_b   1.000
_cell.length_c   1.000
_cell.angle_alpha   90.00
_cell.angle_beta   90.00
_cell.angle_gamma   90.00
#
_symmetry.space_group_name_H-M   'P 1'
#
loop_
_entity.id
_entity.type
_entity.pdbx_description
1 polymer ?
#
loop_
_entity_poly.entity_id
_entity_poly.type
_entity_poly.pdbx_seq_one_letter_code
_entity_poly.pdbx_strand_id
1 'polypeptide(L)'
;MAKTTRKVKERLAEYYDRHGVLGQLDQRPVEFALDEELRRQIMKGERARRLQNLSLKLDPVQIQALRKIATMKSIPYQTLIRQWLADRIRQELQLASK
;
A
#
# COMPACT_ATOMS: atom_id res chain seq x y z
N MET A 1 -1.33 12.08 38.74
CA MET A 1 0.12 12.39 38.61
C MET A 1 0.57 12.07 37.20
N ALA A 2 0.97 13.08 36.44
CA ALA A 2 1.36 12.97 35.04
C ALA A 2 2.76 12.35 34.91
N LYS A 3 2.94 11.38 34.00
CA LYS A 3 4.27 10.93 33.55
C LYS A 3 4.44 11.25 32.07
N THR A 4 5.13 12.36 31.87
CA THR A 4 5.72 12.92 30.66
C THR A 4 6.21 11.89 29.63
N THR A 5 5.64 11.92 28.43
CA THR A 5 6.19 11.36 27.19
C THR A 5 7.39 12.20 26.76
N ARG A 6 8.60 11.77 27.14
CA ARG A 6 9.86 12.39 26.68
C ARG A 6 10.25 11.83 25.31
N LYS A 7 10.41 12.72 24.34
CA LYS A 7 10.89 12.49 22.97
C LYS A 7 12.16 11.62 22.97
N VAL A 8 12.07 10.39 22.48
CA VAL A 8 13.23 9.54 22.14
C VAL A 8 13.13 9.21 20.66
N LYS A 9 13.39 10.19 19.80
CA LYS A 9 13.41 9.98 18.33
C LYS A 9 14.83 9.87 17.77
N GLU A 10 15.84 10.41 18.45
CA GLU A 10 17.19 10.55 17.87
C GLU A 10 18.16 9.41 18.19
N ARG A 11 17.82 8.45 19.06
CA ARG A 11 18.75 7.38 19.49
C ARG A 11 18.39 5.96 19.09
N LEU A 12 17.30 5.75 18.34
CA LEU A 12 16.89 4.40 17.95
C LEU A 12 17.89 3.79 16.96
N ALA A 13 18.35 4.56 15.97
CA ALA A 13 19.33 4.09 14.99
C ALA A 13 20.64 3.64 15.67
N GLU A 14 21.27 4.51 16.48
CA GLU A 14 22.51 4.20 17.22
C GLU A 14 22.36 3.07 18.25
N TYR A 15 21.15 2.87 18.78
CA TYR A 15 20.83 1.79 19.71
C TYR A 15 20.79 0.45 18.96
N TYR A 16 20.11 0.40 17.81
CA TYR A 16 20.01 -0.83 17.00
C TYR A 16 21.32 -1.18 16.28
N ASP A 17 22.15 -0.18 15.93
CA ASP A 17 23.48 -0.38 15.36
C ASP A 17 24.43 -1.03 16.38
N ARG A 18 24.37 -0.61 17.65
CA ARG A 18 25.17 -1.20 18.74
C ARG A 18 24.65 -2.55 19.23
N HIS A 19 23.34 -2.71 19.34
CA HIS A 19 22.75 -3.88 19.98
C HIS A 19 22.38 -5.01 19.00
N GLY A 20 22.50 -4.80 17.69
CA GLY A 20 22.31 -5.83 16.66
C GLY A 20 20.90 -6.42 16.68
N VAL A 21 20.03 -5.99 15.77
CA VAL A 21 18.63 -6.43 15.72
C VAL A 21 18.44 -7.94 15.54
N LEU A 22 19.39 -8.63 14.90
CA LEU A 22 19.26 -10.05 14.55
C LEU A 22 19.13 -10.99 15.75
N GLY A 23 19.74 -10.67 16.90
CA GLY A 23 19.65 -11.48 18.12
C GLY A 23 18.36 -11.27 18.91
N GLN A 24 17.60 -10.23 18.61
CA GLN A 24 16.30 -9.93 19.23
C GLN A 24 15.12 -10.42 18.37
N LEU A 25 15.40 -10.92 17.17
CA LEU A 25 14.39 -11.52 16.31
C LEU A 25 14.06 -12.90 16.83
N ASP A 26 12.89 -12.98 17.44
CA ASP A 26 12.30 -14.21 17.92
C ASP A 26 11.81 -15.05 16.73
N GLN A 27 12.51 -16.15 16.42
CA GLN A 27 12.20 -17.03 15.28
C GLN A 27 11.02 -17.97 15.56
N ARG A 28 10.00 -17.51 16.27
CA ARG A 28 8.76 -18.27 16.38
C ARG A 28 8.06 -18.25 15.03
N PRO A 29 7.45 -19.37 14.59
CA PRO A 29 6.57 -19.35 13.44
C PRO A 29 5.45 -18.36 13.74
N VAL A 30 5.49 -17.21 13.07
CA VAL A 30 4.36 -16.28 13.09
C VAL A 30 3.27 -16.98 12.30
N GLU A 31 2.21 -17.39 12.98
CA GLU A 31 1.00 -17.82 12.32
C GLU A 31 0.47 -16.63 11.53
N PHE A 32 0.77 -16.60 10.23
CA PHE A 32 0.06 -15.75 9.29
C PHE A 32 -1.36 -16.29 9.21
N ALA A 33 -2.20 -15.91 10.19
CA ALA A 33 -3.63 -16.06 10.07
C ALA A 33 -4.07 -15.16 8.92
N LEU A 34 -4.02 -15.70 7.70
CA LEU A 34 -4.71 -15.12 6.57
C LEU A 34 -6.16 -15.00 7.02
N ASP A 35 -6.67 -13.77 7.06
CA ASP A 35 -8.07 -13.49 7.33
C ASP A 35 -8.91 -14.50 6.53
N GLU A 36 -9.85 -15.19 7.17
CA GLU A 36 -10.59 -16.30 6.58
C GLU A 36 -11.36 -15.84 5.32
N GLU A 37 -11.70 -14.56 5.24
CA GLU A 37 -12.19 -13.94 4.01
C GLU A 37 -11.14 -13.95 2.89
N LEU A 38 -9.91 -13.55 3.20
CA LEU A 38 -8.78 -13.53 2.29
C LEU A 38 -8.44 -14.94 1.78
N ARG A 39 -8.47 -15.93 2.66
CA ARG A 39 -8.26 -17.35 2.34
C ARG A 39 -9.34 -17.86 1.39
N ARG A 40 -10.61 -17.57 1.66
CA ARG A 40 -11.73 -17.93 0.78
C ARG A 40 -11.64 -17.26 -0.60
N GLN A 41 -11.27 -15.98 -0.66
CA GLN A 41 -11.09 -15.27 -1.95
C GLN A 41 -9.93 -15.84 -2.78
N ILE A 42 -8.84 -16.29 -2.13
CA ILE A 42 -7.74 -16.99 -2.81
C ILE A 42 -8.23 -18.34 -3.35
N MET A 43 -8.89 -19.14 -2.52
CA MET A 43 -9.33 -20.50 -2.88
C MET A 43 -10.42 -20.50 -3.95
N LYS A 44 -11.32 -19.50 -3.96
CA LYS A 44 -12.33 -19.32 -5.00
C LYS A 44 -11.77 -18.84 -6.34
N GLY A 45 -10.47 -18.50 -6.41
CA GLY A 45 -9.86 -17.99 -7.64
C GLY A 45 -10.38 -16.62 -8.08
N GLU A 46 -11.17 -15.92 -7.26
CA GLU A 46 -11.75 -14.61 -7.58
C GLU A 46 -10.69 -13.52 -7.76
N ARG A 47 -9.49 -13.74 -7.22
CA ARG A 47 -8.32 -12.88 -7.45
C ARG A 47 -7.80 -12.92 -8.89
N ALA A 48 -8.14 -13.97 -9.65
CA ALA A 48 -7.77 -14.11 -11.05
C ALA A 48 -8.83 -13.48 -11.98
N ARG A 49 -9.49 -12.38 -11.57
CA ARG A 49 -10.24 -11.56 -12.53
C ARG A 49 -9.28 -11.16 -13.64
N ARG A 50 -9.53 -11.72 -14.84
CA ARG A 50 -8.75 -11.41 -16.04
C ARG A 50 -8.79 -9.90 -16.26
N LEU A 51 -7.63 -9.27 -16.13
CA LEU A 51 -7.45 -7.85 -16.45
C LEU A 51 -7.86 -7.65 -17.90
N GLN A 52 -8.79 -6.72 -18.14
CA GLN A 52 -9.17 -6.34 -19.50
C GLN A 52 -8.27 -5.20 -19.99
N ASN A 53 -7.91 -5.25 -21.27
CA ASN A 53 -7.16 -4.19 -21.92
C ASN A 53 -8.10 -3.03 -22.24
N LEU A 54 -7.77 -1.84 -21.75
CA LEU A 54 -8.50 -0.60 -22.02
C LEU A 54 -7.55 0.37 -22.74
N SER A 55 -7.94 0.81 -23.93
CA SER A 55 -7.21 1.85 -24.67
C SER A 55 -7.87 3.20 -24.40
N LEU A 56 -7.12 4.13 -23.79
CA LEU A 56 -7.57 5.49 -23.51
C LEU A 56 -6.70 6.48 -24.29
N LYS A 57 -7.34 7.40 -25.01
CA LYS A 57 -6.65 8.56 -25.58
C LYS A 57 -6.60 9.66 -24.53
N LEU A 58 -5.39 10.09 -24.18
CA LEU A 58 -5.13 11.16 -23.24
C LEU A 58 -4.29 12.23 -23.92
N ASP A 59 -4.41 13.46 -23.46
CA ASP A 59 -3.55 14.54 -23.93
C ASP A 59 -2.08 14.26 -23.55
N PRO A 60 -1.11 14.49 -24.45
CA PRO A 60 0.31 14.25 -24.17
C PRO A 60 0.83 14.98 -22.92
N VAL A 61 0.33 16.18 -22.63
CA VAL A 61 0.72 16.97 -21.45
C VAL A 61 0.26 16.25 -20.18
N GLN A 62 -0.94 15.67 -20.18
CA GLN A 62 -1.46 14.90 -19.05
C GLN A 62 -0.64 13.63 -18.82
N ILE A 63 -0.23 12.94 -19.89
CA ILE A 63 0.63 11.75 -19.80
C ILE A 63 1.98 12.10 -19.16
N GLN A 64 2.57 13.23 -19.54
CA GLN A 64 3.84 13.70 -18.98
C GLN A 64 3.69 14.05 -17.49
N ALA A 65 2.65 14.80 -17.13
CA ALA A 65 2.37 15.15 -15.73
C ALA A 65 2.19 13.89 -14.88
N LEU A 66 1.42 12.92 -15.38
CA LEU A 66 1.19 11.66 -14.69
C LEU A 66 2.48 10.85 -14.49
N ARG A 67 3.34 10.78 -15.52
CA ARG A 67 4.66 10.15 -15.39
C ARG A 67 5.52 10.83 -14.32
N LYS A 68 5.53 12.17 -14.28
CA LYS A 68 6.27 12.92 -13.28
C LYS A 68 5.79 12.62 -11.86
N ILE A 69 4.48 12.60 -11.64
CA ILE A 69 3.87 12.26 -10.34
C ILE A 69 4.21 10.81 -9.95
N ALA A 70 4.16 9.88 -10.90
CA ALA A 70 4.49 8.49 -10.69
C ALA A 70 5.96 8.28 -10.27
N THR A 71 6.89 8.96 -10.96
CA THR A 71 8.31 8.96 -10.61
C THR A 71 8.56 9.54 -9.22
N MET A 72 7.91 10.65 -8.87
CA MET A 72 8.02 11.24 -7.53
C MET A 72 7.52 10.30 -6.43
N LYS A 73 6.54 9.44 -6.74
CA LYS A 73 5.99 8.44 -5.82
C LYS A 73 6.71 7.09 -5.88
N SER A 74 7.76 6.95 -6.69
CA SER A 74 8.48 5.69 -6.91
C SER A 74 7.57 4.52 -7.30
N ILE A 75 6.50 4.78 -8.05
CA ILE A 75 5.50 3.80 -8.48
C ILE A 75 5.31 3.91 -10.01
N PRO A 76 5.09 2.82 -10.77
CA PRO A 76 4.78 2.90 -12.19
C PRO A 76 3.51 3.71 -12.48
N TYR A 77 3.51 4.52 -13.55
CA TYR A 77 2.35 5.37 -13.89
C TYR A 77 1.07 4.56 -14.14
N GLN A 78 1.18 3.34 -14.66
CA GLN A 78 0.03 2.44 -14.86
C GLN A 78 -0.62 2.04 -13.53
N THR A 79 0.19 1.78 -12.50
CA THR A 79 -0.30 1.45 -11.14
C THR A 79 -0.98 2.66 -10.50
N LEU A 80 -0.41 3.85 -10.67
CA LEU A 80 -1.00 5.09 -10.17
C LEU A 80 -2.40 5.34 -10.79
N ILE A 81 -2.55 5.19 -12.10
CA ILE A 81 -3.85 5.34 -12.78
C ILE A 81 -4.86 4.35 -12.21
N ARG A 82 -4.47 3.08 -12.06
CA ARG A 82 -5.36 2.04 -11.54
C ARG A 82 -5.83 2.36 -10.13
N GLN A 83 -4.92 2.83 -9.26
CA GLN A 83 -5.26 3.21 -7.90
C GLN A 83 -6.25 4.38 -7.89
N TRP A 84 -5.96 5.47 -8.61
CA TRP A 84 -6.84 6.62 -8.69
C TRP A 84 -8.22 6.27 -9.24
N LEU A 85 -8.29 5.43 -10.27
CA LEU A 85 -9.54 4.98 -10.84
C LEU A 85 -10.37 4.19 -9.80
N ALA A 86 -9.74 3.27 -9.08
CA ALA A 86 -10.41 2.49 -8.04
C ALA A 86 -10.89 3.37 -6.87
N ASP A 87 -10.09 4.35 -6.46
CA ASP A 87 -10.43 5.27 -5.37
C ASP A 87 -11.61 6.18 -5.76
N ARG A 88 -11.60 6.72 -6.99
CA ARG A 88 -12.71 7.55 -7.50
C ARG A 88 -14.00 6.75 -7.66
N ILE A 89 -13.95 5.54 -8.22
CA ILE A 89 -15.14 4.68 -8.33
C ILE A 89 -15.73 4.40 -6.93
N ARG A 90 -14.88 4.10 -5.93
CA ARG A 90 -15.36 3.90 -4.56
C ARG A 90 -16.02 5.14 -3.98
N GLN A 91 -15.46 6.33 -4.21
CA GLN A 91 -16.04 7.59 -3.76
C GLN A 91 -17.43 7.82 -4.37
N GLU A 92 -17.57 7.64 -5.69
CA GLU A 92 -18.85 7.82 -6.39
C GLU A 92 -19.91 6.81 -5.92
N LEU A 93 -19.54 5.54 -5.71
CA LEU A 93 -20.46 4.52 -5.20
C LEU A 93 -20.89 4.78 -3.75
N GLN A 94 -20.00 5.32 -2.91
CA GLN A 94 -20.35 5.72 -1.54
C GLN A 94 -21.25 6.96 -1.50
N LEU A 95 -21.09 7.88 -2.45
CA LEU A 95 -21.95 9.05 -2.61
C LEU A 95 -23.32 8.68 -3.19
N ALA A 96 -23.39 7.70 -4.11
CA ALA A 96 -24.64 7.21 -4.69
C ALA A 96 -25.45 6.30 -3.74
N SER A 97 -24.86 5.84 -2.63
CA SER A 97 -25.51 4.99 -1.62
C SER A 97 -26.06 5.79 -0.41
N LYS A 98 -26.02 7.12 -0.47
CA LYS A 98 -26.58 8.04 0.52
C LYS A 98 -27.79 8.76 -0.07
#